data_AF-A0A949UB64-F1
#
_entry.id   AF-A0A949UB64-F1
#
_cell.length_a   1.000
_cell.length_b   1.000
_cell.length_c   1.000
_cell.angle_alpha   90.00
_cell.angle_beta   90.00
_cell.angle_gamma   90.00
#
_symmetry.space_group_name_H-M   'P 1'
#
loop_
_entity.id
_entity.type
_entity.pdbx_description
1 polymer ?
#
loop_
_entity_poly.entity_id
_entity_poly.type
_entity_poly.pdbx_seq_one_letter_code
_entity_poly.pdbx_strand_id
1 'polypeptide(L)'
;HAIYPHWRGAYYYAVRPKGDSSAALALLYVSRWSDASNAAKFAAIYAKALDKRYHHVHESLQPASTSVDLHNVESLTGTHSWLTEQGPVVIYEKADTVFITESLDQPTTEQLEQELMGSPAVAASR
;
A
#
# COMPACT_ATOMS: atom_id res chain seq x y z
N HIS A 1 13.44 -0.52 15.86
CA HIS A 1 12.27 0.05 16.57
C HIS A 1 11.20 -1.01 16.68
N ALA A 2 10.72 -1.30 17.90
CA ALA A 2 9.59 -2.21 18.09
C ALA A 2 8.28 -1.46 17.76
N ILE A 3 7.77 -1.60 16.54
CA ILE A 3 6.51 -0.95 16.12
C ILE A 3 5.26 -1.74 16.56
N TYR A 4 5.42 -3.01 16.94
CA TYR A 4 4.30 -3.90 17.30
C TYR A 4 3.40 -3.38 18.44
N PRO A 5 3.87 -2.65 19.48
CA PRO A 5 2.99 -2.12 20.52
C PRO A 5 2.06 -1.02 20.02
N HIS A 6 2.36 -0.45 18.84
CA HIS A 6 1.58 0.62 18.20
C HIS A 6 0.54 0.08 17.22
N TRP A 7 0.55 -1.22 16.92
CA TRP A 7 -0.46 -1.81 16.05
C TRP A 7 -1.83 -1.83 16.73
N ARG A 8 -2.88 -1.52 15.98
CA ARG A 8 -4.28 -1.43 16.44
C ARG A 8 -5.21 -2.41 15.71
N GLY A 9 -4.63 -3.39 15.03
CA GLY A 9 -5.36 -4.40 14.27
C GLY A 9 -5.31 -4.14 12.76
N ALA A 10 -5.73 -5.17 12.01
CA ALA A 10 -5.80 -5.12 10.56
C ALA A 10 -6.90 -6.05 10.03
N TYR A 11 -7.39 -5.74 8.84
CA TYR A 11 -8.19 -6.62 8.01
C TYR A 11 -7.38 -7.00 6.78
N TYR A 12 -7.57 -8.23 6.31
CA TYR A 12 -6.98 -8.67 5.06
C TYR A 12 -7.96 -9.52 4.26
N TYR A 13 -7.82 -9.45 2.95
CA TYR A 13 -8.52 -10.29 2.00
C TYR A 13 -7.53 -10.77 0.94
N ALA A 14 -7.45 -12.09 0.74
CA ALA A 14 -6.58 -12.68 -0.26
C ALA A 14 -7.42 -13.53 -1.21
N VAL A 15 -7.27 -13.31 -2.51
CA VAL A 15 -8.11 -13.94 -3.54
C VAL A 15 -7.30 -14.31 -4.77
N ARG A 16 -7.72 -15.36 -5.45
CA ARG A 16 -7.23 -15.72 -6.78
C ARG A 16 -8.42 -15.82 -7.73
N PRO A 17 -8.27 -15.43 -9.00
CA PRO A 17 -9.30 -15.66 -10.02
C PRO A 17 -9.79 -17.10 -10.05
N LYS A 18 -11.10 -17.29 -10.10
CA LYS A 18 -11.70 -18.62 -10.17
C LYS A 18 -11.39 -19.25 -11.52
N GLY A 19 -10.87 -20.48 -11.48
CA GLY A 19 -10.56 -21.25 -12.71
C GLY A 19 -9.15 -21.03 -13.26
N ASP A 20 -8.35 -20.15 -12.65
CA ASP A 20 -6.95 -19.97 -13.00
C ASP A 20 -6.07 -20.14 -11.74
N SER A 21 -5.53 -21.35 -11.56
CA SER A 21 -4.64 -21.64 -10.44
C SER A 21 -3.24 -21.04 -10.60
N SER A 22 -2.88 -20.60 -11.81
CA SER A 22 -1.59 -20.01 -12.15
C SER A 22 -1.54 -18.48 -11.98
N ALA A 23 -2.72 -17.83 -11.91
CA ALA A 23 -2.83 -16.40 -11.64
C ALA A 23 -2.20 -16.00 -10.30
N ALA A 24 -1.68 -14.77 -10.26
CA ALA A 24 -1.16 -14.16 -9.04
C ALA A 24 -2.22 -14.12 -7.93
N LEU A 25 -1.77 -14.25 -6.67
CA LEU A 25 -2.62 -14.06 -5.51
C LEU A 25 -2.78 -12.55 -5.28
N ALA A 26 -4.02 -12.05 -5.39
CA ALA A 26 -4.33 -10.69 -5.03
C ALA A 26 -4.52 -10.54 -3.53
N LEU A 27 -4.08 -9.39 -3.00
CA LEU A 27 -4.16 -9.04 -1.58
C LEU A 27 -4.77 -7.65 -1.43
N LEU A 28 -5.67 -7.51 -0.47
CA LEU A 28 -6.02 -6.25 0.19
C LEU A 28 -5.61 -6.38 1.65
N TYR A 29 -4.90 -5.38 2.17
CA TYR A 29 -4.51 -5.30 3.57
C TYR A 29 -4.73 -3.88 4.09
N VAL A 30 -5.51 -3.73 5.16
CA VAL A 30 -5.76 -2.44 5.80
C VAL A 30 -5.43 -2.56 7.28
N SER A 31 -4.52 -1.72 7.76
CA SER A 31 -4.07 -1.74 9.15
C SER A 31 -4.19 -0.38 9.82
N ARG A 32 -4.50 -0.39 11.12
CA ARG A 32 -4.50 0.79 11.97
C ARG A 32 -3.36 0.79 12.97
N TRP A 33 -2.90 1.99 13.29
CA TRP A 33 -1.76 2.26 14.16
C TRP A 33 -2.13 3.27 15.24
N SER A 34 -1.25 3.48 16.21
CA SER A 34 -1.51 4.42 17.31
C SER A 34 -1.51 5.88 16.89
N ASP A 35 -0.79 6.19 15.81
CA ASP A 35 -0.56 7.52 15.28
C ASP A 35 0.02 7.42 13.86
N ALA A 36 0.08 8.56 13.17
CA ALA A 36 0.55 8.63 11.80
C ALA A 36 2.04 8.31 11.63
N SER A 37 2.87 8.59 12.64
CA SER A 37 4.30 8.26 12.57
C SER A 37 4.51 6.75 12.50
N ASN A 38 3.74 5.99 13.29
CA ASN A 38 3.82 4.53 13.28
C ASN A 38 3.19 3.90 12.02
N ALA A 39 2.12 4.49 11.48
CA ALA A 39 1.56 4.09 10.19
C ALA A 39 2.59 4.27 9.06
N ALA A 40 3.20 5.45 8.96
CA ALA A 40 4.19 5.75 7.92
C ALA A 40 5.47 4.89 8.02
N LYS A 41 5.91 4.56 9.25
CA LYS A 41 6.99 3.59 9.48
C LYS A 41 6.62 2.20 8.97
N PHE A 42 5.40 1.74 9.21
CA PHE A 42 4.94 0.45 8.71
C PHE A 42 4.85 0.45 7.18
N ALA A 43 4.32 1.51 6.57
CA ALA A 43 4.29 1.67 5.12
C ALA A 43 5.71 1.55 4.50
N ALA A 44 6.71 2.18 5.11
CA ALA A 44 8.11 2.06 4.69
C ALA A 44 8.67 0.64 4.87
N ILE A 45 8.35 -0.04 5.98
CA ILE A 45 8.74 -1.44 6.21
C ILE A 45 8.12 -2.36 5.16
N TYR A 46 6.87 -2.12 4.79
CA TYR A 46 6.19 -2.90 3.75
C TYR A 46 6.82 -2.65 2.38
N ALA A 47 7.07 -1.38 2.02
CA ALA A 47 7.75 -1.02 0.77
C ALA A 47 9.13 -1.69 0.67
N LYS A 48 9.92 -1.68 1.76
CA LYS A 48 11.20 -2.41 1.89
C LYS A 48 11.09 -3.91 1.65
N ALA A 49 9.94 -4.51 1.95
CA ALA A 49 9.73 -5.94 1.77
C ALA A 49 9.46 -6.30 0.30
N LEU A 50 9.08 -5.34 -0.55
CA LEU A 50 8.82 -5.59 -1.97
C LEU A 50 10.07 -6.12 -2.68
N ASP A 51 11.24 -5.51 -2.47
CA ASP A 51 12.53 -5.97 -3.05
C ASP A 51 12.96 -7.36 -2.58
N LYS A 52 12.41 -7.84 -1.46
CA LYS A 52 12.66 -9.19 -0.96
C LYS A 52 11.66 -10.21 -1.51
N ARG A 53 10.47 -9.75 -1.87
CA ARG A 53 9.35 -10.58 -2.29
C ARG A 53 9.32 -10.80 -3.80
N TYR A 54 9.62 -9.76 -4.56
CA TYR A 54 9.50 -9.75 -6.03
C TYR A 54 10.88 -9.66 -6.68
N HIS A 55 11.00 -10.28 -7.85
CA HIS A 55 12.23 -10.21 -8.65
C HIS A 55 12.34 -8.89 -9.41
N HIS A 56 11.20 -8.29 -9.77
CA HIS A 56 11.13 -7.03 -10.51
C HIS A 56 10.20 -6.08 -9.78
N VAL A 57 10.74 -4.94 -9.34
CA VAL A 57 9.97 -3.86 -8.69
C VAL A 57 10.30 -2.58 -9.42
N HIS A 58 9.30 -1.98 -10.06
CA HIS A 58 9.44 -0.72 -10.77
C HIS A 58 8.48 0.31 -10.19
N GLU A 59 8.99 1.42 -9.68
CA GLU A 59 8.14 2.50 -9.20
C GLU A 59 7.33 3.08 -10.36
N SER A 60 6.02 3.12 -10.20
CA SER A 60 5.10 3.76 -11.13
C SER A 60 5.05 5.24 -10.77
N LEU A 61 5.96 6.02 -11.35
CA LEU A 61 6.05 7.45 -11.09
C LEU A 61 4.74 8.14 -11.52
N GLN A 62 3.97 8.63 -10.55
CA GLN A 62 2.98 9.67 -10.83
C GLN A 62 3.70 11.01 -11.04
N PRO A 63 3.13 11.93 -11.84
CA PRO A 63 3.78 13.20 -12.21
C PRO A 63 4.23 14.09 -11.03
N ALA A 64 3.74 13.83 -9.81
CA ALA A 64 4.00 14.61 -8.61
C ALA A 64 4.81 13.86 -7.53
N SER A 65 5.20 12.61 -7.76
CA SER A 65 5.90 11.79 -6.76
C SER A 65 7.42 11.84 -6.94
N THR A 66 8.15 12.04 -5.84
CA THR A 66 9.60 11.87 -5.81
C THR A 66 9.92 10.38 -5.70
N SER A 67 10.87 9.89 -6.49
CA SER A 67 11.26 8.47 -6.46
C SER A 67 11.67 8.02 -5.06
N VAL A 68 11.19 6.86 -4.62
CA VAL A 68 11.48 6.31 -3.29
C VAL A 68 12.63 5.31 -3.36
N ASP A 69 13.71 5.58 -2.63
CA ASP A 69 14.76 4.59 -2.38
C ASP A 69 14.29 3.55 -1.36
N LEU A 70 13.87 2.38 -1.85
CA LEU A 70 13.37 1.28 -1.03
C LEU A 70 14.40 0.78 0.00
N HIS A 71 15.71 0.92 -0.24
CA HIS A 71 16.69 0.46 0.75
C HIS A 71 16.81 1.40 1.95
N ASN A 72 16.63 2.70 1.71
CA ASN A 72 16.89 3.73 2.72
C ASN A 72 15.61 4.37 3.31
N VAL A 73 14.41 4.10 2.76
CA VAL A 73 13.16 4.69 3.27
C VAL A 73 12.85 4.32 4.72
N GLU A 74 12.81 5.29 5.63
CA GLU A 74 12.48 5.05 7.05
C GLU A 74 11.01 5.30 7.39
N SER A 75 10.33 6.11 6.58
CA SER A 75 8.93 6.50 6.71
C SER A 75 8.38 6.80 5.33
N LEU A 76 7.15 6.35 5.05
CA LEU A 76 6.50 6.50 3.77
C LEU A 76 5.09 7.06 3.98
N THR A 77 4.79 8.21 3.37
CA THR A 77 3.51 8.91 3.52
C THR A 77 2.83 9.14 2.18
N GLY A 78 1.50 9.19 2.17
CA GLY A 78 0.73 9.38 0.94
C GLY A 78 0.64 8.10 0.09
N THR A 79 0.41 8.26 -1.21
CA THR A 79 0.17 7.14 -2.14
C THR A 79 1.40 6.84 -2.97
N HIS A 80 1.80 5.57 -3.00
CA HIS A 80 2.92 5.07 -3.78
C HIS A 80 2.52 3.79 -4.48
N SER A 81 2.98 3.64 -5.73
CA SER A 81 2.61 2.50 -6.57
C SER A 81 3.84 1.91 -7.24
N TRP A 82 3.90 0.59 -7.28
CA TRP A 82 4.93 -0.16 -7.98
C TRP A 82 4.30 -1.17 -8.93
N LEU A 83 4.99 -1.50 -10.00
CA LEU A 83 4.68 -2.61 -10.88
C LEU A 83 5.65 -3.75 -10.60
N THR A 84 5.09 -4.96 -10.46
CA THR A 84 5.85 -6.20 -10.25
C THR A 84 5.48 -7.23 -11.31
N GLU A 85 6.23 -8.33 -11.37
CA GLU A 85 5.89 -9.46 -12.23
C GLU A 85 4.56 -10.15 -11.87
N GLN A 86 4.04 -9.91 -10.67
CA GLN A 86 2.74 -10.45 -10.23
C GLN A 86 1.59 -9.44 -10.38
N GLY A 87 1.88 -8.21 -10.82
CA GLY A 87 0.90 -7.13 -10.94
C GLY A 87 1.26 -5.88 -10.12
N PRO A 88 0.37 -4.89 -10.06
CA PRO A 88 0.63 -3.65 -9.35
C PRO A 88 0.57 -3.84 -7.83
N VAL A 89 1.33 -3.03 -7.11
CA VAL A 89 1.27 -2.89 -5.65
C VAL A 89 1.01 -1.42 -5.35
N VAL A 90 -0.01 -1.14 -4.55
CA VAL A 90 -0.31 0.22 -4.06
C VAL A 90 -0.19 0.25 -2.56
N ILE A 91 0.56 1.21 -2.03
CA ILE A 91 0.66 1.50 -0.60
C ILE A 91 0.17 2.93 -0.40
N TYR A 92 -0.89 3.07 0.38
CA TYR A 92 -1.47 4.35 0.75
C TYR A 92 -1.47 4.52 2.27
N GLU A 93 -0.83 5.56 2.74
CA GLU A 93 -0.87 5.98 4.15
C GLU A 93 -1.72 7.26 4.28
N LYS A 94 -2.64 7.25 5.24
CA LYS A 94 -3.44 8.40 5.63
C LYS A 94 -3.69 8.38 7.13
N ALA A 95 -3.19 9.40 7.81
CA ALA A 95 -3.31 9.52 9.26
C ALA A 95 -2.77 8.26 9.94
N ASP A 96 -3.55 7.56 10.76
CA ASP A 96 -3.08 6.37 11.47
C ASP A 96 -3.38 5.06 10.73
N THR A 97 -3.72 5.11 9.45
CA THR A 97 -4.16 3.97 8.65
C THR A 97 -3.27 3.74 7.44
N VAL A 98 -2.94 2.48 7.18
CA VAL A 98 -2.22 2.04 5.98
C VAL A 98 -3.10 1.07 5.19
N PHE A 99 -3.35 1.40 3.94
CA PHE A 99 -4.06 0.61 2.94
C PHE A 99 -3.05 0.07 1.92
N ILE A 100 -3.12 -1.22 1.63
CA ILE A 100 -2.22 -1.89 0.69
C ILE A 100 -3.02 -2.80 -0.22
N THR A 101 -2.79 -2.71 -1.53
CA THR A 101 -3.22 -3.72 -2.48
C THR A 101 -2.03 -4.32 -3.22
N GLU A 102 -2.11 -5.61 -3.53
CA GLU A 102 -1.18 -6.30 -4.43
C GLU A 102 -1.99 -7.07 -5.48
N SER A 103 -1.52 -7.05 -6.72
CA SER A 103 -2.05 -7.81 -7.86
C SER A 103 -3.53 -7.58 -8.17
N LEU A 104 -4.14 -6.52 -7.64
CA LEU A 104 -5.45 -6.03 -8.03
C LEU A 104 -5.33 -5.01 -9.16
N ASP A 105 -6.26 -5.02 -10.11
CA ASP A 105 -6.28 -3.98 -11.13
C ASP A 105 -6.54 -2.57 -10.54
N GLN A 106 -6.19 -1.56 -11.32
CA GLN A 106 -6.33 -0.16 -10.89
C GLN A 106 -7.79 0.22 -10.56
N PRO A 107 -8.81 -0.09 -11.39
CA PRO A 107 -10.19 0.22 -11.06
C PRO A 107 -10.66 -0.37 -9.72
N THR A 108 -10.30 -1.64 -9.45
CA THR A 108 -10.64 -2.30 -8.18
C THR A 108 -9.93 -1.65 -7.01
N THR A 109 -8.64 -1.30 -7.18
CA THR A 109 -7.86 -0.62 -6.14
C THR A 109 -8.44 0.74 -5.80
N GLU A 110 -8.76 1.56 -6.81
CA GLU A 110 -9.33 2.90 -6.62
C GLU A 110 -10.71 2.84 -5.93
N GLN A 111 -11.55 1.87 -6.30
CA GLN A 111 -12.83 1.67 -5.63
C GLN A 111 -12.66 1.30 -4.15
N LEU A 112 -11.77 0.35 -3.84
CA LEU A 112 -11.49 -0.07 -2.47
C LEU A 112 -10.90 1.06 -1.62
N GLU A 113 -10.01 1.87 -2.20
CA GLU A 113 -9.45 3.05 -1.53
C GLU A 113 -10.57 4.03 -1.17
N GLN A 114 -11.46 4.34 -2.10
CA GLN A 114 -12.60 5.24 -1.85
C GLN A 114 -13.53 4.73 -0.76
N GLU A 115 -13.88 3.44 -0.79
CA GLU A 115 -14.81 2.82 0.16
C GLU A 115 -14.21 2.71 1.58
N LEU A 116 -12.91 2.41 1.69
CA LEU A 116 -12.27 2.10 2.98
C LEU A 116 -11.57 3.30 3.63
N MET A 117 -11.09 4.25 2.83
CA MET A 117 -10.31 5.41 3.31
C MET A 117 -11.08 6.72 3.24
N GLY A 118 -12.27 6.70 2.65
CA GLY A 118 -13.07 7.87 2.29
C GLY A 118 -12.42 8.67 1.15
N SER A 119 -13.23 9.32 0.32
CA SER A 119 -12.74 10.19 -0.76
C SER A 119 -11.58 11.08 -0.29
N PRO A 120 -10.56 11.32 -1.12
CA PRO A 120 -9.73 12.50 -0.92
C PRO A 120 -10.71 13.67 -0.92
N ALA A 121 -10.91 14.31 0.23
CA ALA A 121 -11.57 15.59 0.26
C ALA A 121 -10.75 16.47 -0.68
N VAL A 122 -11.27 16.71 -1.88
CA VAL A 122 -10.82 17.81 -2.74
C VAL A 122 -10.77 19.00 -1.80
N ALA A 123 -9.57 19.51 -1.56
CA ALA A 123 -9.35 20.65 -0.69
C ALA A 123 -10.36 21.73 -1.10
N ALA A 124 -11.38 21.92 -0.27
CA ALA A 124 -12.34 22.99 -0.46
C ALA A 124 -11.57 24.27 -0.17
N SER A 125 -11.10 24.92 -1.24
CA SER A 125 -10.63 26.30 -1.18
C SER A 125 -11.72 27.13 -0.51
N ARG A 126 -11.42 27.60 0.69
CA ARG A 126 -12.07 28.76 1.31
C ARG A 126 -11.12 29.93 1.23
#